data_AF-A0A2M9A553-F1
#
_entry.id   AF-A0A2M9A553-F1
#
_cell.length_a   1.000
_cell.length_b   1.000
_cell.length_c   1.000
_cell.angle_alpha   90.00
_cell.angle_beta   90.00
_cell.angle_gamma   90.00
#
_symmetry.space_group_name_H-M   'P 1'
#
loop_
_entity.id
_entity.type
_entity.pdbx_description
1 polymer ?
#
loop_
_entity_poly.entity_id
_entity_poly.type
_entity_poly.pdbx_seq_one_letter_code
_entity_poly.pdbx_strand_id
1 'polypeptide(L)'
;MGILVDVKKYLSLEEFPKNIQDYLSVTITDHAYLPKTEDITSDWVAYIAAPAFKLIREKAGHDLDAFASIGTGSGIDVLTGVELLGVKRVGFTDLLKSVVDTAAENIKKNGSSSTCVGGFATLFLLTFA
;
A
#
# COMPACT_ATOMS: atom_id res chain seq x y z
N MET A 1 3.69 0.09 16.92
CA MET A 1 4.85 1.00 16.67
C MET A 1 4.51 1.95 15.54
N GLY A 2 5.02 3.19 15.52
CA GLY A 2 4.84 4.13 14.40
C GLY A 2 6.14 4.34 13.63
N ILE A 3 6.07 4.44 12.30
CA ILE A 3 7.19 4.81 11.43
C ILE A 3 6.80 6.01 10.54
N LEU A 4 7.82 6.70 10.04
CA LEU A 4 7.67 7.75 9.04
C LEU A 4 8.40 7.32 7.76
N VAL A 5 7.73 7.38 6.62
CA VAL A 5 8.28 6.92 5.34
C VAL A 5 8.36 8.10 4.37
N ASP A 6 9.57 8.45 3.93
CA ASP A 6 9.79 9.40 2.83
C ASP A 6 9.41 8.72 1.50
N VAL A 7 8.29 9.11 0.90
CA VAL A 7 7.74 8.43 -0.28
C VAL A 7 8.65 8.57 -1.49
N LYS A 8 9.24 9.75 -1.70
CA LYS A 8 10.10 10.01 -2.84
C LYS A 8 11.32 9.09 -2.82
N LYS A 9 11.97 8.97 -1.65
CA LYS A 9 13.08 8.04 -1.45
C LYS A 9 12.62 6.58 -1.57
N TYR A 10 11.55 6.22 -0.86
CA TYR A 10 11.07 4.83 -0.76
C TYR A 10 10.64 4.26 -2.11
N LEU A 11 9.94 5.06 -2.93
CA LEU A 11 9.44 4.64 -4.25
C LEU A 11 10.39 5.01 -5.40
N SER A 12 11.55 5.61 -5.12
CA SER A 12 12.50 6.12 -6.13
C SER A 12 11.79 6.96 -7.20
N LEU A 13 11.14 8.06 -6.77
CA LEU A 13 10.43 8.98 -7.66
C LEU A 13 11.31 10.18 -8.00
N GLU A 14 11.18 10.66 -9.24
CA GLU A 14 11.83 11.91 -9.68
C GLU A 14 11.07 13.14 -9.14
N GLU A 15 9.74 13.09 -9.14
CA GLU A 15 8.82 14.11 -8.63
C GLU A 15 8.22 13.71 -7.27
N PHE A 16 7.64 14.69 -6.56
CA PHE A 16 6.83 14.42 -5.37
C PHE A 16 5.55 13.64 -5.72
N PRO A 17 5.05 12.79 -4.80
CA PRO A 17 3.81 12.04 -5.04
C PRO A 17 2.62 12.98 -5.25
N LYS A 18 1.66 12.54 -6.05
CA LYS A 18 0.48 13.34 -6.44
C LYS A 18 -0.78 12.93 -5.71
N ASN A 19 -0.90 11.66 -5.31
CA ASN A 19 -2.12 11.06 -4.79
C ASN A 19 -2.02 10.63 -3.32
N ILE A 20 -0.80 10.61 -2.78
CA ILE A 20 -0.49 10.31 -1.37
C ILE A 20 0.41 11.40 -0.78
N GLN A 21 0.53 11.45 0.55
CA GLN A 21 1.41 12.42 1.22
C GLN A 21 2.90 12.16 0.93
N ASP A 22 3.71 13.23 0.94
CA ASP A 22 5.17 13.15 0.79
C ASP A 22 5.84 12.26 1.86
N TYR A 23 5.28 12.29 3.08
CA TYR A 23 5.71 11.49 4.21
C TYR A 23 4.54 10.66 4.76
N LEU A 24 4.66 9.34 4.74
CA LEU A 24 3.64 8.45 5.29
C LEU A 24 3.87 8.25 6.78
N SER A 25 2.91 8.67 7.59
CA SER A 25 2.88 8.33 9.01
C SER A 25 2.09 7.04 9.18
N VAL A 26 2.82 5.94 9.44
CA VAL A 26 2.29 4.57 9.39
C VAL A 26 2.35 3.93 10.77
N THR A 27 1.20 3.50 11.27
CA THR A 27 1.08 2.65 12.46
C THR A 27 1.22 1.18 12.07
N ILE A 28 1.98 0.42 12.85
CA ILE A 28 2.24 -1.00 12.65
C ILE A 28 1.77 -1.73 13.91
N THR A 29 0.86 -2.69 13.73
CA THR A 29 0.41 -3.59 14.79
C THR A 29 1.40 -4.73 15.00
N ASP A 30 1.31 -5.35 16.17
CA ASP A 30 1.95 -6.64 16.39
C ASP A 30 1.42 -7.62 15.32
N HIS A 31 2.32 -8.38 14.70
CA HIS A 31 2.06 -9.31 13.58
C HIS A 31 1.89 -8.73 12.17
N ALA A 32 1.97 -7.41 11.98
CA ALA A 32 2.10 -6.85 10.63
C ALA A 32 3.56 -6.94 10.14
N TYR A 33 3.75 -7.10 8.82
CA TYR A 33 5.08 -6.96 8.22
C TYR A 33 5.65 -5.56 8.55
N LEU A 34 6.89 -5.53 9.03
CA LEU A 34 7.61 -4.29 9.32
C LEU A 34 8.30 -3.79 8.04
N PRO A 35 7.88 -2.64 7.48
CA PRO A 35 8.56 -2.03 6.34
C PRO A 35 10.02 -1.73 6.66
N LYS A 36 10.92 -2.06 5.74
CA LYS A 36 12.38 -1.88 5.92
C LYS A 36 12.84 -0.64 5.17
N THR A 37 12.39 0.53 5.62
CA THR A 37 12.62 1.80 4.92
C THR A 37 14.09 2.22 4.81
N GLU A 38 14.95 1.71 5.70
CA GLU A 38 16.39 1.98 5.69
C GLU A 38 17.19 0.98 4.83
N ASP A 39 16.64 -0.19 4.55
CA ASP A 39 17.22 -1.19 3.65
C ASP A 39 16.19 -1.55 2.58
N ILE A 40 16.08 -0.66 1.60
CA ILE A 40 15.13 -0.76 0.50
C ILE A 40 15.24 -2.12 -0.22
N THR A 41 16.45 -2.67 -0.37
CA THR A 41 16.65 -3.95 -1.10
C THR A 41 16.05 -5.15 -0.39
N SER A 42 15.88 -5.05 0.93
CA SER A 42 15.23 -6.06 1.76
C SER A 42 13.72 -5.83 1.91
N ASP A 43 13.18 -4.74 1.36
CA ASP A 43 11.78 -4.37 1.42
C ASP A 43 11.03 -4.78 0.14
N TRP A 44 10.06 -5.68 0.27
CA TRP A 44 9.38 -6.23 -0.90
C TRP A 44 8.53 -5.19 -1.65
N VAL A 45 7.96 -4.19 -0.96
CA VAL A 45 7.12 -3.18 -1.62
C VAL A 45 8.00 -2.25 -2.44
N ALA A 46 9.05 -1.70 -1.83
CA ALA A 46 9.94 -0.77 -2.51
C ALA A 46 10.80 -1.46 -3.59
N TYR A 47 11.32 -2.66 -3.31
CA TYR A 47 12.24 -3.34 -4.23
C TYR A 47 11.55 -4.14 -5.33
N ILE A 48 10.38 -4.72 -5.06
CA ILE A 48 9.70 -5.61 -6.01
C ILE A 48 8.40 -4.98 -6.54
N ALA A 49 7.48 -4.58 -5.66
CA ALA A 49 6.15 -4.14 -6.09
C ALA A 49 6.19 -2.81 -6.83
N ALA A 50 6.93 -1.81 -6.33
CA ALA A 50 6.99 -0.49 -6.93
C ALA A 50 7.56 -0.49 -8.36
N PRO A 51 8.70 -1.16 -8.67
CA PRO A 51 9.15 -1.33 -10.05
C PRO A 51 8.12 -2.05 -10.94
N ALA A 52 7.46 -3.10 -10.43
CA ALA A 52 6.42 -3.80 -11.17
C ALA A 52 5.23 -2.89 -11.50
N PHE A 53 4.78 -2.06 -10.56
CA PHE A 53 3.69 -1.12 -10.76
C PHE A 53 4.04 -0.05 -11.79
N LYS A 54 5.27 0.49 -11.76
CA LYS A 54 5.75 1.42 -12.80
C LYS A 54 5.70 0.80 -14.20
N LEU A 55 6.13 -0.46 -14.34
CA LEU A 55 6.08 -1.18 -15.62
C LEU A 55 4.64 -1.46 -16.08
N ILE A 56 3.75 -1.85 -15.16
CA ILE A 56 2.32 -2.07 -15.46
C ILE A 56 1.70 -0.76 -15.94
N ARG A 57 1.96 0.33 -15.22
CA ARG A 57 1.51 1.68 -15.52
C ARG A 57 1.94 2.15 -16.91
N GLU A 58 3.23 1.99 -17.21
CA GLU A 58 3.81 2.34 -18.50
C GLU A 58 3.16 1.56 -19.64
N LYS A 59 2.98 0.24 -19.47
CA LYS A 59 2.33 -0.62 -20.47
C LYS A 59 0.86 -0.29 -20.69
N ALA A 60 0.15 0.11 -19.64
CA ALA A 60 -1.24 0.54 -19.76
C ALA A 60 -1.36 1.90 -20.45
N GLY A 61 -0.45 2.84 -20.16
CA GLY A 61 -0.46 4.20 -20.72
C GLY A 61 -1.54 5.13 -20.15
N HIS A 62 -2.32 4.71 -19.16
CA HIS A 62 -3.42 5.48 -18.54
C HIS A 62 -3.78 4.95 -17.15
N ASP A 63 -4.49 5.76 -16.32
CA ASP A 63 -4.98 5.46 -14.94
C ASP A 63 -5.66 4.10 -14.87
N LEU A 64 -5.22 3.24 -13.95
CA LEU A 64 -5.91 1.98 -13.72
C LEU A 64 -7.16 2.23 -12.88
N ASP A 65 -8.17 1.39 -13.10
CA ASP A 65 -9.49 1.52 -12.50
C ASP A 65 -9.52 1.20 -11.00
N ALA A 66 -8.81 0.14 -10.61
CA ALA A 66 -8.79 -0.38 -9.25
C ALA A 66 -7.55 -1.24 -8.98
N PHE A 67 -7.20 -1.38 -7.70
CA PHE A 67 -6.14 -2.25 -7.22
C PHE A 67 -6.61 -3.01 -5.96
N ALA A 68 -6.15 -4.24 -5.79
CA ALA A 68 -6.39 -5.01 -4.57
C ALA A 68 -5.08 -5.59 -4.01
N SER A 69 -4.84 -5.36 -2.72
CA SER A 69 -3.75 -6.03 -1.98
C SER A 69 -4.27 -7.20 -1.14
N ILE A 70 -3.53 -8.32 -1.16
CA ILE A 70 -3.81 -9.50 -0.35
C ILE A 70 -2.62 -9.73 0.59
N GLY A 71 -2.87 -9.73 1.90
CA GLY A 71 -1.80 -9.71 2.90
C GLY A 71 -1.15 -8.33 3.02
N THR A 72 -1.98 -7.28 3.13
CA THR A 72 -1.54 -5.88 3.02
C THR A 72 -0.63 -5.41 4.15
N GLY A 73 -0.65 -6.09 5.31
CA GLY A 73 0.10 -5.65 6.49
C GLY A 73 -0.27 -4.23 6.89
N SER A 74 0.67 -3.29 6.77
CA SER A 74 0.46 -1.89 7.16
C SER A 74 -0.30 -1.04 6.14
N GLY A 75 -0.54 -1.53 4.92
CA GLY A 75 -1.24 -0.78 3.86
C GLY A 75 -0.34 0.10 2.98
N ILE A 76 1.00 0.03 3.13
CA ILE A 76 1.93 0.81 2.30
C ILE A 76 1.88 0.38 0.82
N ASP A 77 1.68 -0.90 0.55
CA ASP A 77 1.53 -1.43 -0.80
C ASP A 77 0.28 -0.88 -1.50
N VAL A 78 -0.82 -0.70 -0.76
CA VAL A 78 -2.04 -0.03 -1.25
C VAL A 78 -1.76 1.43 -1.59
N LEU A 79 -1.11 2.17 -0.70
CA LEU A 79 -0.72 3.56 -0.96
C LEU A 79 0.23 3.66 -2.17
N THR A 80 1.15 2.69 -2.30
CA THR A 80 2.05 2.58 -3.46
C THR A 80 1.27 2.32 -4.74
N GLY A 81 0.24 1.47 -4.70
CA GLY A 81 -0.68 1.26 -5.81
C GLY A 81 -1.44 2.54 -6.20
N VAL A 82 -2.00 3.26 -5.22
CA VAL A 82 -2.66 4.56 -5.45
C VAL A 82 -1.76 5.52 -6.21
N GLU A 83 -0.50 5.65 -5.77
CA GLU A 83 0.43 6.58 -6.40
C GLU A 83 0.90 6.11 -7.77
N LEU A 84 1.44 4.88 -7.86
CA LEU A 84 2.15 4.43 -9.06
C LEU A 84 1.22 3.93 -10.16
N LEU A 85 0.03 3.41 -9.81
CA LEU A 85 -0.96 2.95 -10.78
C LEU A 85 -2.01 4.02 -11.11
N GLY A 86 -2.09 5.10 -10.33
CA GLY A 86 -3.11 6.15 -10.47
C GLY A 86 -4.52 5.69 -10.08
N VAL A 87 -4.64 4.63 -9.29
CA VAL A 87 -5.95 4.05 -8.92
C VAL A 87 -6.65 4.91 -7.87
N LYS A 88 -7.97 5.04 -8.02
CA LYS A 88 -8.84 5.70 -7.03
C LYS A 88 -9.68 4.74 -6.22
N ARG A 89 -9.79 3.47 -6.65
CA ARG A 89 -10.53 2.43 -5.95
C ARG A 89 -9.56 1.36 -5.47
N VAL A 90 -9.52 1.14 -4.16
CA VAL A 90 -8.61 0.16 -3.58
C VAL A 90 -9.35 -0.84 -2.69
N GLY A 91 -9.00 -2.10 -2.87
CA GLY A 91 -9.32 -3.22 -2.00
C GLY A 91 -8.09 -3.65 -1.20
N PHE A 92 -8.27 -4.10 0.03
CA PHE A 92 -7.18 -4.77 0.75
C PHE A 92 -7.71 -5.78 1.76
N THR A 93 -6.90 -6.81 1.97
CA THR A 93 -7.21 -7.86 2.94
C THR A 93 -5.98 -8.29 3.71
N ASP A 94 -6.21 -8.79 4.92
CA ASP A 94 -5.23 -9.47 5.76
C ASP A 94 -5.95 -10.50 6.64
N LEU A 95 -5.18 -11.38 7.30
CA LEU A 95 -5.71 -12.45 8.14
C LEU A 95 -6.35 -11.91 9.42
N LEU A 96 -5.72 -10.90 10.04
CA LEU A 96 -6.14 -10.36 11.32
C LEU A 96 -6.95 -9.08 11.11
N LYS A 97 -8.12 -9.00 11.75
CA LYS A 97 -8.96 -7.79 11.71
C LYS A 97 -8.21 -6.56 12.21
N SER A 98 -7.39 -6.70 13.26
CA SER A 98 -6.58 -5.60 13.79
C SER A 98 -5.58 -5.04 12.78
N VAL A 99 -5.00 -5.90 11.94
CA VAL A 99 -4.09 -5.50 10.86
C VAL A 99 -4.89 -4.76 9.78
N VAL A 100 -6.04 -5.30 9.37
CA VAL A 100 -6.92 -4.64 8.38
C VAL A 100 -7.43 -3.28 8.87
N ASP A 101 -7.89 -3.18 10.13
CA ASP A 101 -8.36 -1.92 10.71
C ASP A 101 -7.23 -0.88 10.72
N THR A 102 -6.02 -1.29 11.10
CA THR A 102 -4.85 -0.40 11.14
C THR A 102 -4.40 0.03 9.73
N ALA A 103 -4.38 -0.90 8.78
CA ALA A 103 -4.10 -0.58 7.37
C ALA A 103 -5.13 0.43 6.83
N ALA A 104 -6.41 0.25 7.15
CA ALA A 104 -7.47 1.17 6.75
C ALA A 104 -7.22 2.59 7.29
N GLU A 105 -6.81 2.71 8.55
CA GLU A 105 -6.46 4.00 9.15
C GLU A 105 -5.24 4.63 8.48
N ASN A 106 -4.18 3.86 8.24
CA ASN A 106 -2.99 4.32 7.53
C ASN A 106 -3.32 4.83 6.12
N ILE A 107 -4.14 4.08 5.37
CA ILE A 107 -4.54 4.44 4.01
C ILE A 107 -5.36 5.73 4.02
N LYS A 108 -6.38 5.82 4.88
CA LYS A 108 -7.25 7.02 4.99
C LYS A 108 -6.47 8.26 5.40
N LYS A 109 -5.51 8.11 6.31
CA LYS A 109 -4.68 9.21 6.80
C LYS A 109 -3.74 9.74 5.72
N ASN A 110 -3.12 8.85 4.94
CA ASN A 110 -2.04 9.22 4.03
C ASN A 110 -2.45 9.33 2.55
N GLY A 111 -3.63 8.87 2.17
CA GLY A 111 -4.17 8.99 0.81
C GLY A 111 -4.95 10.30 0.58
N SER A 112 -5.16 10.65 -0.69
CA SER A 112 -6.03 11.78 -1.06
C SER A 112 -7.50 11.52 -0.70
N SER A 113 -8.26 12.59 -0.46
CA SER A 113 -9.70 12.54 -0.16
C SER A 113 -10.56 11.93 -1.27
N SER A 114 -10.02 11.79 -2.48
CA SER A 114 -10.68 11.17 -3.64
C SER A 114 -10.56 9.64 -3.69
N THR A 115 -9.78 9.04 -2.79
CA THR A 115 -9.55 7.58 -2.75
C THR A 115 -10.75 6.87 -2.11
N CYS A 116 -11.41 6.00 -2.86
CA CYS A 116 -12.45 5.09 -2.37
C CYS A 116 -11.80 3.82 -1.81
N VAL A 117 -12.02 3.56 -0.52
CA VAL A 117 -11.30 2.56 0.27
C VAL A 117 -12.26 1.47 0.76
N GLY A 118 -12.04 0.23 0.36
CA GLY A 118 -12.74 -0.95 0.88
C GLY A 118 -11.76 -1.96 1.48
N GLY A 119 -11.88 -2.28 2.77
CA GLY A 119 -11.05 -3.26 3.45
C GLY A 119 -11.90 -4.37 4.09
N PHE A 120 -11.47 -5.62 3.95
CA PHE A 120 -12.13 -6.77 4.57
C PHE A 120 -11.10 -7.68 5.24
N ALA A 121 -11.38 -8.14 6.47
CA ALA A 121 -10.60 -9.17 7.12
C ALA A 121 -10.92 -10.54 6.51
N THR A 122 -9.92 -11.21 5.95
CA THR A 122 -10.10 -12.55 5.39
C THR A 122 -9.97 -13.54 6.54
N LEU A 123 -11.09 -13.96 7.12
CA LEU A 123 -11.11 -15.22 7.85
C LEU A 123 -10.96 -16.34 6.82
N PHE A 124 -9.76 -16.88 6.69
CA PHE A 124 -9.48 -18.08 5.90
C PHE A 124 -10.22 -19.29 6.54
N LEU A 125 -11.54 -19.40 6.32
CA LEU A 125 -12.17 -20.70 6.18
C LEU A 125 -11.88 -21.16 4.75
N LEU A 126 -10.64 -21.64 4.53
CA LEU A 126 -10.39 -22.68 3.54
C LEU A 126 -11.04 -23.97 4.07
N THR A 127 -12.38 -24.00 4.12
CA THR A 127 -13.06 -25.26 3.86
C THR A 127 -12.92 -25.48 2.35
N PHE A 128 -11.87 -26.20 1.97
CA PHE A 128 -11.91 -26.96 0.74
C PHE A 128 -13.17 -27.82 0.81
N ALA A 129 -14.10 -27.57 -0.11
CA ALA A 129 -15.17 -28.52 -0.42
C ALA A 129 -14.57 -29.78 -1.04
#